data_AF-A0A091C6E1-F1
#
_entry.id   AF-A0A091C6E1-F1
#
_cell.length_a   1.000
_cell.length_b   1.000
_cell.length_c   1.000
_cell.angle_alpha   90.00
_cell.angle_beta   90.00
_cell.angle_gamma   90.00
#
_symmetry.space_group_name_H-M   'P 1'
#
loop_
_entity.id
_entity.type
_entity.pdbx_description
1 polymer ?
#
loop_
_entity_poly.entity_id
_entity_poly.type
_entity_poly.pdbx_seq_one_letter_code
_entity_poly.pdbx_strand_id
1 'polypeptide(L)'
;MDNKGKIDVQAKGHNGPIDFELSIDDGRVTDLEIKQHSEIPGIFDQVADKLRSDVLENQSFAIDAISGATVMSEAILESADQAVKNEGVQLPEKEKEQTRQKEEIQVDIVVIGGGEAGLVAAARLLTAGKKVALLEKNWLSRWRNNFKRLECHSYRIKNSKKNFW
;
A
#
# COMPACT_ATOMS: atom_id res chain seq x y z
N MET A 1 -18.06 11.49 24.86
CA MET A 1 -17.13 12.63 25.01
C MET A 1 -16.74 12.95 23.60
N ASP A 2 -17.45 13.92 23.03
CA ASP A 2 -17.37 14.21 21.61
C ASP A 2 -16.12 15.06 21.42
N ASN A 3 -14.97 14.40 21.19
CA ASN A 3 -13.70 15.08 20.91
C ASN A 3 -13.73 15.59 19.48
N LYS A 4 -14.55 16.62 19.25
CA LYS A 4 -14.50 17.42 18.04
C LYS A 4 -13.44 18.50 18.24
N GLY A 5 -12.26 18.26 17.70
CA GLY A 5 -11.08 19.10 17.90
C GLY A 5 -10.39 19.41 16.58
N LYS A 6 -10.04 20.68 16.39
CA LYS A 6 -9.09 21.11 15.36
C LYS A 6 -7.74 21.23 16.03
N ILE A 7 -6.74 20.52 15.49
CA ILE A 7 -5.39 20.48 16.05
C ILE A 7 -4.45 21.09 15.03
N ASP A 8 -3.82 22.20 15.39
CA ASP A 8 -2.75 22.80 14.60
C ASP A 8 -1.45 22.03 14.82
N VAL A 9 -0.84 21.57 13.73
CA VAL A 9 0.35 20.75 13.74
C VAL A 9 1.38 21.34 12.80
N GLN A 10 2.64 21.33 13.24
CA GLN A 10 3.78 21.70 12.43
C GLN A 10 4.64 20.46 12.12
N ALA A 11 4.87 20.21 10.84
CA ALA A 11 5.80 19.20 10.34
C ALA A 11 7.05 19.85 9.76
N LYS A 12 8.17 19.13 9.83
CA LYS A 12 9.43 19.56 9.24
C LYS A 12 9.61 18.90 7.86
N GLY A 13 9.23 19.63 6.80
CA GLY A 13 9.41 19.21 5.42
C GLY A 13 10.87 19.22 4.96
N HIS A 14 11.07 18.89 3.67
CA HIS A 14 12.39 18.89 3.05
C HIS A 14 12.90 20.31 2.79
N ASN A 15 12.04 21.18 2.26
CA ASN A 15 12.37 22.57 1.91
C ASN A 15 12.02 23.59 3.02
N GLY A 16 11.33 23.16 4.08
CA GLY A 16 11.01 24.01 5.23
C GLY A 16 9.83 23.48 6.05
N PRO A 17 9.35 24.26 7.03
CA PRO A 17 8.21 23.86 7.85
C PRO A 17 6.92 23.79 7.03
N ILE A 18 6.01 22.92 7.47
CA ILE A 18 4.69 22.69 6.91
C ILE A 18 3.70 22.78 8.07
N ASP A 19 2.82 23.77 8.02
CA ASP A 19 1.77 23.96 9.01
C ASP A 19 0.45 23.44 8.45
N PHE A 20 -0.19 22.54 9.18
CA PHE A 20 -1.44 21.91 8.79
C PHE A 20 -2.37 21.73 9.99
N GLU A 21 -3.65 21.70 9.73
CA GLU A 21 -4.71 21.51 10.71
C GLU A 21 -5.35 20.13 10.51
N LEU A 22 -5.40 19.34 11.59
CA LEU A 22 -6.13 18.09 11.63
C LEU A 22 -7.50 18.33 12.27
N SER A 23 -8.56 17.94 11.57
CA SER A 23 -9.90 17.90 12.14
C SER A 23 -10.22 16.48 12.58
N ILE A 24 -10.49 16.32 13.87
CA ILE A 24 -10.91 15.06 14.47
C ILE A 24 -12.35 15.19 14.93
N ASP A 25 -13.18 14.18 14.63
CA ASP A 25 -14.55 14.07 15.09
C ASP A 25 -14.80 12.63 15.55
N ASP A 26 -15.33 12.48 16.76
CA ASP A 26 -15.68 11.17 17.36
C ASP A 26 -14.56 10.11 17.26
N GLY A 27 -13.31 10.54 17.48
CA GLY A 27 -12.14 9.65 17.42
C GLY A 27 -11.72 9.23 16.00
N ARG A 28 -12.14 9.98 14.98
CA ARG A 28 -11.77 9.77 13.57
C ARG A 28 -11.21 11.03 12.95
N VAL A 29 -10.26 10.86 12.02
CA VAL A 29 -9.76 11.98 11.22
C VAL A 29 -10.81 12.28 10.16
N THR A 30 -11.38 13.49 10.20
CA THR A 30 -12.37 13.95 9.22
C THR A 30 -11.77 14.83 8.15
N ASP A 31 -10.70 15.55 8.47
CA ASP A 31 -9.99 16.38 7.49
C ASP A 31 -8.53 16.62 7.91
N LEU A 32 -7.69 16.91 6.92
CA LEU A 32 -6.29 17.34 7.06
C LEU A 32 -6.06 18.50 6.10
N GLU A 33 -6.08 19.74 6.58
CA GLU A 33 -5.93 20.94 5.77
C GLU A 33 -4.54 21.55 5.91
N ILE A 34 -3.87 21.87 4.82
CA ILE A 34 -2.53 22.47 4.86
C ILE A 34 -2.65 23.99 4.77
N LYS A 35 -2.22 24.70 5.81
CA LYS A 35 -2.29 26.16 5.90
C LYS A 35 -1.08 26.83 5.25
N GLN A 36 0.11 26.28 5.48
CA GLN A 36 1.35 26.84 4.96
C GLN A 36 2.37 25.74 4.66
N HIS A 37 3.10 25.87 3.56
CA HIS A 37 4.19 24.97 3.23
C HIS A 37 5.32 25.75 2.53
N SER A 38 6.55 25.29 2.74
CA SER A 38 7.75 25.82 2.04
C SER A 38 8.18 24.94 0.86
N GLU A 39 7.35 23.96 0.49
CA GLU A 39 7.63 22.98 -0.57
C GLU A 39 7.34 23.49 -1.99
N ILE A 40 7.75 22.72 -2.99
CA ILE A 40 7.59 23.09 -4.41
C ILE A 40 6.10 23.10 -4.79
N PRO A 41 5.53 24.25 -5.18
CA PRO A 41 4.12 24.34 -5.55
C PRO A 41 3.80 23.44 -6.76
N GLY A 42 2.62 22.81 -6.76
CA GLY A 42 2.16 21.89 -7.81
C GLY A 42 2.65 20.44 -7.69
N ILE A 43 3.82 20.17 -7.11
CA ILE A 43 4.20 18.80 -6.67
C ILE A 43 3.58 18.53 -5.31
N PHE A 44 3.67 19.51 -4.41
CA PHE A 44 3.15 19.42 -3.06
C PHE A 44 1.66 19.10 -3.03
N ASP A 45 0.84 19.85 -3.78
CA ASP A 45 -0.63 19.72 -3.75
C ASP A 45 -1.08 18.31 -4.13
N GLN A 46 -0.50 17.73 -5.18
CA GLN A 46 -0.82 16.37 -5.62
C GLN A 46 -0.44 15.31 -4.59
N VAL A 47 0.64 15.53 -3.84
CA VAL A 47 1.10 14.62 -2.79
C VAL A 47 0.24 14.80 -1.54
N ALA A 48 -0.05 16.04 -1.16
CA ALA A 48 -0.91 16.39 -0.05
C ALA A 48 -2.33 15.84 -0.22
N ASP A 49 -2.93 16.01 -1.39
CA ASP A 49 -4.27 15.48 -1.69
C ASP A 49 -4.32 13.96 -1.58
N LYS A 50 -3.28 13.28 -2.08
CA LYS A 50 -3.16 11.82 -1.94
C LYS A 50 -3.00 11.40 -0.49
N LEU A 51 -2.10 12.04 0.27
CA LEU A 51 -1.90 11.76 1.69
C LEU A 51 -3.20 11.98 2.48
N ARG A 52 -3.90 13.09 2.23
CA ARG A 52 -5.21 13.37 2.83
C ARG A 52 -6.20 12.24 2.53
N SER A 53 -6.34 11.85 1.26
CA SER A 53 -7.24 10.76 0.87
C SER A 53 -6.88 9.45 1.56
N ASP A 54 -5.60 9.09 1.57
CA ASP A 54 -5.11 7.84 2.16
C ASP A 54 -5.32 7.81 3.68
N VAL A 55 -5.08 8.93 4.38
CA VAL A 55 -5.33 9.07 5.82
C VAL A 55 -6.82 8.98 6.13
N LEU A 56 -7.69 9.62 5.35
CA LEU A 56 -9.13 9.57 5.54
C LEU A 56 -9.70 8.17 5.28
N GLU A 57 -9.19 7.44 4.28
CA GLU A 57 -9.65 6.11 3.93
C GLU A 57 -9.19 5.05 4.95
N ASN A 58 -7.89 5.10 5.30
CA ASN A 58 -7.28 4.13 6.21
C ASN A 58 -7.54 4.47 7.68
N GLN A 59 -7.91 5.70 8.01
CA GLN A 59 -8.03 6.19 9.40
C GLN A 59 -6.77 5.89 10.22
N SER A 60 -5.61 5.92 9.56
CA SER A 60 -4.32 5.57 10.13
C SER A 60 -3.23 6.43 9.49
N PHE A 61 -2.22 6.79 10.29
CA PHE A 61 -1.04 7.50 9.83
C PHE A 61 0.09 6.57 9.38
N ALA A 62 -0.08 5.25 9.51
CA ALA A 62 0.89 4.25 9.08
C ALA A 62 0.80 3.94 7.56
N ILE A 63 0.59 4.96 6.72
CA ILE A 63 0.52 4.81 5.26
C ILE A 63 1.91 4.89 4.61
N ASP A 64 2.04 4.36 3.40
CA ASP A 64 3.31 4.36 2.68
C ASP A 64 3.66 5.78 2.18
N ALA A 65 4.93 6.17 2.31
CA ALA A 65 5.39 7.46 1.81
C ALA A 65 5.32 7.54 0.27
N ILE A 66 4.99 8.72 -0.26
CA ILE A 66 4.83 8.94 -1.69
C ILE A 66 6.21 9.13 -2.37
N SER A 67 6.43 8.39 -3.45
CA SER A 67 7.67 8.46 -4.24
C SER A 67 7.92 9.89 -4.75
N GLY A 68 9.12 10.41 -4.48
CA GLY A 68 9.52 11.78 -4.84
C GLY A 68 9.19 12.84 -3.79
N ALA A 69 8.48 12.48 -2.72
CA ALA A 69 8.15 13.35 -1.60
C ALA A 69 8.21 12.59 -0.27
N THR A 70 9.12 11.62 -0.15
CA THR A 70 9.22 10.70 0.99
C THR A 70 9.42 11.42 2.30
N VAL A 71 10.44 12.30 2.38
CA VAL A 71 10.79 13.05 3.60
C VAL A 71 9.60 13.86 4.13
N MET A 72 8.91 14.53 3.22
CA MET A 72 7.74 15.34 3.55
C MET A 72 6.54 14.50 3.98
N SER A 73 6.27 13.40 3.25
CA SER A 73 5.17 12.48 3.57
C SER A 73 5.35 11.88 4.95
N GLU A 74 6.55 11.39 5.25
CA GLU A 74 6.90 10.84 6.57
C GLU A 74 6.78 11.90 7.67
N ALA A 75 7.26 13.11 7.43
CA ALA A 75 7.17 14.21 8.41
C ALA A 75 5.72 14.58 8.75
N ILE A 76 4.83 14.67 7.76
CA ILE A 76 3.41 14.98 7.99
C ILE A 76 2.76 13.85 8.80
N LEU A 77 3.01 12.59 8.43
CA LEU A 77 2.42 11.43 9.09
C LEU A 77 2.90 11.26 10.53
N GLU A 78 4.20 11.45 10.77
CA GLU A 78 4.78 11.36 12.10
C GLU A 78 4.30 12.49 13.00
N SER A 79 4.29 13.73 12.51
CA SER A 79 3.76 14.88 13.26
C SER A 79 2.27 14.72 13.56
N ALA A 80 1.48 14.19 12.61
CA ALA A 80 0.07 13.92 12.83
C ALA A 80 -0.15 12.83 13.90
N ASP A 81 0.57 11.72 13.81
CA ASP A 81 0.51 10.65 14.81
C ASP A 81 0.88 11.13 16.21
N GLN A 82 1.93 11.97 16.33
CA GLN A 82 2.31 12.59 17.60
C GLN A 82 1.22 13.53 18.13
N ALA A 83 0.63 14.36 17.28
CA ALA A 83 -0.42 15.29 17.68
C ALA A 83 -1.67 14.56 18.22
N VAL A 84 -2.10 13.50 17.53
CA VAL A 84 -3.23 12.66 17.93
C VAL A 84 -2.94 11.93 19.24
N LYS A 85 -1.71 11.41 19.43
CA LYS A 85 -1.28 10.79 20.69
C LYS A 85 -1.27 11.78 21.86
N ASN A 86 -0.85 13.02 21.64
CA ASN A 86 -0.83 14.06 22.66
C ASN A 86 -2.24 14.46 23.12
N GLU A 87 -3.21 14.46 22.21
CA GLU A 87 -4.64 14.72 22.47
C GLU A 87 -5.35 13.51 23.11
N GLY A 88 -4.65 12.39 23.30
CA GLY A 88 -5.22 11.17 23.87
C GLY A 88 -6.27 10.49 22.98
N VAL A 89 -6.30 10.84 21.69
CA VAL A 89 -7.23 10.28 20.72
C VAL A 89 -6.69 8.92 20.28
N GLN A 90 -7.41 7.85 20.62
CA GLN A 90 -7.13 6.53 20.08
C GLN A 90 -7.89 6.40 18.76
N LEU A 91 -7.18 6.55 17.64
CA LEU A 91 -7.76 6.20 16.35
C LEU A 91 -8.07 4.70 16.34
N PRO A 92 -9.19 4.28 15.74
CA PRO A 92 -9.42 2.86 15.51
C PRO A 92 -8.29 2.37 14.62
N GLU A 93 -7.40 1.54 15.18
CA GLU A 93 -6.35 0.86 14.42
C GLU A 93 -7.06 -0.06 13.43
N LYS A 94 -7.31 0.43 12.21
CA LYS A 94 -7.52 -0.45 11.07
C LYS A 94 -6.18 -1.14 10.90
N GLU A 95 -6.04 -2.33 11.48
CA GLU A 95 -5.05 -3.31 11.03
C GLU A 95 -5.11 -3.28 9.51
N LYS A 96 -3.96 -3.03 8.86
CA LYS A 96 -3.83 -3.14 7.42
C LYS A 96 -4.32 -4.54 7.07
N GLU A 97 -5.57 -4.64 6.65
CA GLU A 97 -6.12 -5.84 6.05
C GLU A 97 -5.42 -5.89 4.70
N GLN A 98 -4.19 -6.41 4.70
CA GLN A 98 -3.57 -6.99 3.53
C GLN A 98 -4.50 -8.12 3.15
N THR A 99 -5.55 -7.76 2.41
CA THR A 99 -6.35 -8.68 1.64
C THR A 99 -5.39 -9.15 0.55
N ARG A 100 -4.46 -10.04 0.91
CA ARG A 100 -3.82 -10.97 0.01
C ARG A 100 -5.00 -11.70 -0.58
N GLN A 101 -5.45 -11.23 -1.74
CA GLN A 101 -6.49 -11.88 -2.51
C GLN A 101 -5.96 -13.27 -2.81
N LYS A 102 -6.38 -14.24 -2.01
CA LYS A 102 -5.92 -15.61 -2.14
C LYS A 102 -6.62 -16.19 -3.37
N GLU A 103 -6.05 -15.92 -4.54
CA GLU A 103 -6.46 -16.58 -5.77
C GLU A 103 -6.01 -18.06 -5.68
N GLU A 104 -6.96 -18.95 -5.39
CA GLU A 104 -6.73 -20.39 -5.45
C GLU A 104 -6.83 -20.82 -6.93
N ILE A 105 -5.69 -21.00 -7.57
CA ILE A 105 -5.61 -21.47 -8.96
C ILE A 105 -5.29 -22.96 -8.96
N GLN A 106 -6.13 -23.75 -9.61
CA GLN A 106 -5.87 -25.18 -9.84
C GLN A 106 -5.06 -25.35 -11.12
N VAL A 107 -3.81 -25.80 -10.97
CA VAL A 107 -2.93 -26.13 -12.10
C VAL A 107 -2.34 -27.51 -11.92
N ASP A 108 -1.92 -28.12 -13.03
CA ASP A 108 -1.23 -29.40 -13.00
C ASP A 108 0.24 -29.20 -12.60
N ILE A 109 0.87 -28.11 -13.05
CA ILE A 109 2.29 -27.83 -12.88
C ILE A 109 2.51 -26.34 -12.61
N VAL A 110 3.40 -26.02 -11.67
CA VAL A 110 3.86 -24.66 -11.36
C VAL A 110 5.32 -24.52 -11.77
N VAL A 111 5.64 -23.49 -12.56
CA VAL A 111 7.00 -23.09 -12.92
C VAL A 111 7.37 -21.85 -12.11
N ILE A 112 8.50 -21.88 -11.41
CA ILE A 112 8.98 -20.77 -10.58
C ILE A 112 10.23 -20.16 -11.23
N GLY A 113 10.13 -18.88 -11.60
CA GLY A 113 11.11 -18.10 -12.36
C GLY A 113 10.73 -17.97 -13.83
N GLY A 114 10.42 -16.75 -14.29
CA GLY A 114 10.05 -16.45 -15.68
C GLY A 114 11.21 -16.01 -16.58
N GLY A 115 12.44 -16.42 -16.25
CA GLY A 115 13.56 -16.31 -17.18
C GLY A 115 13.41 -17.23 -18.40
N GLU A 116 14.39 -17.22 -19.29
CA GLU A 116 14.37 -17.97 -20.55
C GLU A 116 14.08 -19.47 -20.34
N ALA A 117 14.73 -20.09 -19.36
CA ALA A 117 14.52 -21.50 -19.04
C ALA A 117 13.10 -21.78 -18.51
N GLY A 118 12.53 -20.86 -17.72
CA GLY A 118 11.18 -20.99 -17.19
C GLY A 118 10.11 -20.85 -18.26
N LEU A 119 10.29 -19.91 -19.18
CA LEU A 119 9.41 -19.75 -20.33
C LEU A 119 9.49 -20.94 -21.29
N VAL A 120 10.69 -21.46 -21.57
CA VAL A 120 10.87 -22.67 -22.40
C VAL A 120 10.21 -23.89 -21.75
N ALA A 121 10.38 -24.07 -20.44
CA ALA A 121 9.72 -25.12 -19.69
C ALA A 121 8.19 -24.97 -19.74
N ALA A 122 7.66 -23.77 -19.49
CA ALA A 122 6.23 -23.51 -19.53
C ALA A 122 5.65 -23.74 -20.93
N ALA A 123 6.31 -23.26 -21.98
CA ALA A 123 5.91 -23.49 -23.37
C ALA A 123 5.83 -24.99 -23.69
N ARG A 124 6.84 -25.77 -23.26
CA ARG A 124 6.86 -27.22 -23.48
C ARG A 124 5.68 -27.94 -22.80
N LEU A 125 5.34 -27.50 -21.59
CA LEU A 125 4.25 -28.05 -20.80
C LEU A 125 2.87 -27.67 -21.36
N LEU A 126 2.73 -26.44 -21.89
CA LEU A 126 1.53 -26.02 -22.62
C LEU A 126 1.33 -26.84 -23.90
N THR A 127 2.38 -27.10 -24.67
CA THR A 127 2.33 -27.98 -25.84
C THR A 127 1.95 -29.43 -25.47
N ALA A 128 2.27 -29.88 -24.26
CA ALA A 128 1.84 -31.17 -23.73
C ALA A 128 0.40 -31.17 -23.18
N GLY A 129 -0.36 -30.08 -23.38
CA GLY A 129 -1.75 -29.95 -22.96
C GLY A 129 -1.96 -29.81 -21.46
N LYS A 130 -0.92 -29.45 -20.70
CA LYS A 130 -1.01 -29.24 -19.24
C LYS A 130 -1.44 -27.82 -18.92
N LYS A 131 -2.18 -27.65 -17.81
CA LYS A 131 -2.44 -26.33 -17.23
C LYS A 131 -1.24 -25.92 -16.38
N VAL A 132 -0.57 -24.84 -16.78
CA VAL A 132 0.69 -24.40 -16.19
C VAL A 132 0.51 -23.01 -15.61
N ALA A 133 0.92 -22.82 -14.35
CA ALA A 133 1.12 -21.50 -13.76
C ALA A 133 2.61 -21.18 -13.77
N LEU A 134 3.00 -20.00 -14.26
CA LEU A 134 4.37 -19.50 -14.18
C LEU A 134 4.41 -18.33 -13.20
N LEU A 135 5.28 -18.43 -12.19
CA LEU A 135 5.45 -17.45 -11.13
C LEU A 135 6.83 -16.80 -11.25
N GLU A 136 6.89 -15.48 -11.36
CA GLU A 136 8.16 -14.76 -11.39
C GLU A 136 8.21 -13.75 -10.25
N LYS A 137 9.32 -13.76 -9.49
CA LYS A 137 9.59 -12.72 -8.52
C LYS A 137 10.21 -11.53 -9.25
N ASN A 138 9.39 -10.63 -9.77
CA ASN A 138 9.88 -9.38 -10.35
C ASN A 138 9.32 -8.15 -9.60
N TRP A 139 10.22 -7.27 -9.17
CA TRP A 139 9.97 -6.10 -8.31
C TRP A 139 9.50 -4.87 -9.12
N LEU A 140 9.69 -4.88 -10.44
CA LEU A 140 9.23 -3.85 -11.38
C LEU A 140 7.72 -3.89 -11.68
N SER A 141 6.90 -4.52 -10.83
CA SER A 141 5.51 -4.84 -11.16
C SER A 141 4.45 -3.79 -10.83
N ARG A 142 4.82 -2.71 -10.13
CA ARG A 142 3.85 -1.84 -9.44
C ARG A 142 3.24 -0.72 -10.30
N TRP A 143 3.24 -0.79 -11.64
CA TRP A 143 2.62 0.25 -12.50
C TRP A 143 2.01 -0.29 -13.82
N ARG A 144 0.66 -0.30 -13.85
CA ARG A 144 -0.32 -0.14 -14.96
C ARG A 144 -0.41 -1.13 -16.17
N ASN A 145 -1.54 -1.85 -16.16
CA ASN A 145 -2.48 -2.31 -17.22
C ASN A 145 -2.21 -3.50 -18.19
N ASN A 146 -3.24 -4.37 -18.24
CA ASN A 146 -3.66 -5.37 -19.22
C ASN A 146 -2.96 -6.74 -19.34
N PHE A 147 -2.06 -7.09 -18.43
CA PHE A 147 -1.76 -8.50 -18.16
C PHE A 147 -2.28 -8.88 -16.78
N LYS A 148 -3.06 -9.97 -16.67
CA LYS A 148 -3.37 -10.57 -15.37
C LYS A 148 -2.06 -11.12 -14.80
N ARG A 149 -1.37 -10.27 -14.06
CA ARG A 149 -0.08 -10.53 -13.45
C ARG A 149 -0.33 -11.22 -12.12
N LEU A 150 0.04 -12.50 -12.04
CA LEU A 150 -0.06 -13.28 -10.80
C LEU A 150 1.00 -12.75 -9.82
N GLU A 151 0.55 -11.94 -8.87
CA GLU A 151 1.40 -11.44 -7.79
C GLU A 151 1.87 -12.59 -6.88
N CYS A 152 3.00 -12.36 -6.20
CA CYS A 152 3.56 -13.23 -5.16
C CYS A 152 2.59 -13.40 -3.99
N HIS A 153 1.59 -14.26 -4.18
CA HIS A 153 0.71 -14.76 -3.14
C HIS A 153 1.37 -15.98 -2.48
N SER A 154 1.17 -16.12 -1.17
CA SER A 154 1.53 -17.36 -0.49
C SER A 154 0.56 -18.44 -0.97
N TYR A 155 0.99 -19.26 -1.94
CA TYR A 155 0.17 -20.30 -2.52
C TYR A 155 0.16 -21.54 -1.62
N ARG A 156 -1.04 -21.98 -1.20
CA ARG A 156 -1.23 -23.28 -0.54
C ARG A 156 -1.57 -24.32 -1.60
N ILE A 157 -0.58 -25.14 -1.98
CA ILE A 157 -0.75 -26.21 -2.97
C ILE A 157 -1.44 -27.40 -2.29
N LYS A 158 -2.62 -27.80 -2.75
CA LYS A 158 -3.22 -29.09 -2.39
C LYS A 158 -2.67 -30.16 -3.32
N ASN A 159 -1.83 -31.06 -2.78
CA ASN A 159 -1.38 -32.23 -3.52
C ASN A 159 -2.52 -33.25 -3.55
N SER A 160 -3.14 -33.46 -4.71
CA SER A 160 -4.08 -34.58 -4.91
C SER A 160 -3.24 -35.84 -5.04
N LYS A 161 -3.22 -36.66 -3.98
CA LYS A 161 -2.56 -37.97 -3.97
C LYS A 161 -3.05 -38.80 -5.16
N LYS A 162 -2.22 -38.95 -6.19
CA LYS A 162 -2.32 -40.05 -7.14
C LYS A 162 -1.16 -40.99 -6.87
N ASN A 163 -1.50 -42.13 -6.27
CA ASN A 163 -0.62 -43.26 -6.09
C ASN A 163 -0.10 -43.70 -7.47
N PHE A 164 1.22 -43.72 -7.64
CA PHE A 164 1.88 -44.42 -8.73
C PHE A 164 2.58 -45.64 -8.10
N TRP A 165 2.18 -46.83 -8.54
CA TRP A 165 2.94 -48.08 -8.39
C TRP A 165 3.89 -48.21 -9.57
#